data_AF-A0A4S3TQJ0-F1
#
_entry.id   AF-A0A4S3TQJ0-F1
#
_cell.length_a   1.000
_cell.length_b   1.000
_cell.length_c   1.000
_cell.angle_alpha   90.00
_cell.angle_beta   90.00
_cell.angle_gamma   90.00
#
_symmetry.space_group_name_H-M   'P 1'
#
loop_
_entity.id
_entity.type
_entity.pdbx_description
1 polymer ?
#
loop_
_entity_poly.entity_id
_entity_poly.type
_entity_poly.pdbx_seq_one_letter_code
_entity_poly.pdbx_strand_id
1 'polypeptide(L)'
;MIGDVVDTLHQHREKVRLLSYFILMLVLMPSLGRLFGAAYENGHVSRAFLDLRHLVDIIDLEGVSVFFLGIFLGLLVLMTIDPKKRWQGYLLWIGLAIAMLGLQSMGLFIPNIEFTDTANLGWLGVGVVLGFLAGGGRQLLQAETARAREFRRASFGIYVMVVVLILGSLVEYHVLYPEFIEISSEGLVVFAVDNPDVGVETDGLLFNLGVAAVVLVTVRQFIQYDAKEDFFVLGPPASGKSLFLIGSYLAALNRNPNDEATNNTPLQPSQDLMEMVENLDRRSSGWIVDATGQGEIKDLEFQYVHGSTFPKNVKIASIDYAGEYLSRLPDVLAGAVTEEDTDNTLLRLAGGVESADTLILLVDTERHVNGEGLDIKEYFSILQSVDDTSVFVVATKADILADRFREEEGIEAHLAFDEFKSYVSRELRQSEQVESLIRQTTSTEIHPVYYQTRVNDDGDRVPMRDETGSVMTIGFDQLLEELGR
;
A
#
# COMPACT_ATOMS: atom_id res chain seq x y z
N MET A 1 8.49 -4.34 28.53
CA MET A 1 8.63 -2.90 28.20
C MET A 1 9.45 -2.65 26.93
N ILE A 2 10.73 -3.06 26.83
CA ILE A 2 11.46 -2.96 25.54
C ILE A 2 10.97 -4.02 24.53
N GLY A 3 10.69 -5.25 24.99
CA GLY A 3 10.09 -6.31 24.15
C GLY A 3 8.74 -5.89 23.57
N ASP A 4 7.80 -5.42 24.41
CA ASP A 4 6.50 -4.94 23.93
C ASP A 4 6.60 -3.79 22.91
N VAL A 5 7.60 -2.91 23.05
CA VAL A 5 7.83 -1.82 22.09
C VAL A 5 8.37 -2.36 20.77
N VAL A 6 9.24 -3.37 20.79
CA VAL A 6 9.74 -4.02 19.57
C VAL A 6 8.61 -4.79 18.86
N ASP A 7 7.78 -5.53 19.59
CA ASP A 7 6.65 -6.26 19.02
C ASP A 7 5.59 -5.30 18.46
N THR A 8 5.29 -4.22 19.19
CA THR A 8 4.38 -3.16 18.70
C THR A 8 4.95 -2.42 17.49
N LEU A 9 6.28 -2.23 17.43
CA LEU A 9 6.97 -1.64 16.28
C LEU A 9 6.94 -2.58 15.06
N HIS A 10 7.05 -3.89 15.26
CA HIS A 10 6.93 -4.89 14.21
C HIS A 10 5.52 -4.92 13.61
N GLN A 11 4.50 -4.92 14.48
CA GLN A 11 3.09 -4.91 14.08
C GLN A 11 2.66 -3.58 13.42
N HIS A 12 3.44 -2.50 13.59
CA HIS A 12 3.14 -1.18 13.03
C HIS A 12 4.28 -0.59 12.18
N ARG A 13 5.13 -1.45 11.59
CA ARG A 13 6.32 -1.04 10.81
C ARG A 13 6.01 0.06 9.79
N GLU A 14 4.86 -0.07 9.15
CA GLU A 14 4.38 0.86 8.14
C GLU A 14 4.06 2.26 8.66
N LYS A 15 3.28 2.36 9.74
CA LYS A 15 2.91 3.64 10.36
C LYS A 15 4.17 4.35 10.87
N VAL A 16 5.10 3.59 11.43
CA VAL A 16 6.38 4.08 11.94
C VAL A 16 7.25 4.59 10.79
N ARG A 17 7.29 3.87 9.66
CA ARG A 17 8.05 4.28 8.47
C ARG A 17 7.51 5.61 7.91
N LEU A 18 6.20 5.73 7.74
CA LEU A 18 5.57 6.98 7.27
C LEU A 18 5.84 8.15 8.23
N LEU A 19 5.68 7.92 9.54
CA LEU A 19 5.97 8.93 10.56
C LEU A 19 7.45 9.31 10.59
N SER A 20 8.35 8.35 10.38
CA SER A 20 9.80 8.59 10.35
C SER A 20 10.20 9.48 9.18
N TYR A 21 9.61 9.27 7.99
CA TYR A 21 9.81 10.16 6.85
C TYR A 21 9.28 11.57 7.14
N PHE A 22 8.11 11.68 7.78
CA PHE A 22 7.57 12.98 8.18
C PHE A 22 8.47 13.72 9.17
N ILE A 23 8.94 13.04 10.22
CA ILE A 23 9.86 13.62 11.21
C ILE A 23 11.17 14.03 10.52
N LEU A 24 11.71 13.20 9.63
CA LEU A 24 12.92 13.54 8.87
C LEU A 24 12.71 14.81 8.02
N MET A 25 11.57 14.94 7.36
CA MET A 25 11.23 16.18 6.62
C MET A 25 11.16 17.40 7.55
N LEU A 26 10.56 17.28 8.74
CA LEU A 26 10.50 18.37 9.70
C LEU A 26 11.88 18.79 10.22
N VAL A 27 12.79 17.83 10.44
CA VAL A 27 14.15 18.11 10.88
C VAL A 27 14.96 18.83 9.79
N LEU A 28 14.71 18.52 8.51
CA LEU A 28 15.41 19.14 7.38
C LEU A 28 14.80 20.48 6.95
N MET A 29 13.55 20.77 7.34
CA MET A 29 12.82 21.99 6.99
C MET A 29 13.55 23.30 7.33
N PRO A 30 14.17 23.49 8.51
CA PRO A 30 14.91 24.71 8.81
C PRO A 30 16.04 25.00 7.82
N SER A 31 16.73 23.95 7.35
CA SER A 31 17.80 24.08 6.35
C SER A 31 17.24 24.47 4.98
N LEU A 32 16.13 23.83 4.56
CA LEU A 32 15.42 24.24 3.34
C LEU A 32 14.89 25.66 3.43
N GLY A 33 14.35 26.07 4.58
CA GLY A 33 13.83 27.43 4.79
C GLY A 33 14.93 28.48 4.59
N ARG A 34 16.15 28.23 5.07
CA ARG A 34 17.30 29.11 4.81
C ARG A 34 17.69 29.13 3.34
N LEU A 35 17.71 27.98 2.67
CA LEU A 35 17.97 27.90 1.22
C LEU A 35 16.93 28.70 0.43
N PHE A 36 15.64 28.52 0.74
CA PHE A 36 14.55 29.25 0.10
C PHE A 36 14.62 30.75 0.37
N GLY A 37 14.93 31.14 1.62
CA GLY A 37 15.07 32.55 1.97
C GLY A 37 16.25 33.21 1.26
N ALA A 38 17.41 32.55 1.25
CA ALA A 38 18.58 33.06 0.55
C ALA A 38 18.38 33.10 -0.97
N ALA A 39 17.70 32.10 -1.56
CA ALA A 39 17.33 32.10 -2.96
C ALA A 39 16.31 33.20 -3.31
N TYR A 40 15.39 33.51 -2.39
CA TYR A 40 14.42 34.58 -2.59
C TYR A 40 15.08 35.97 -2.50
N GLU A 41 15.97 36.18 -1.54
CA GLU A 41 16.67 37.45 -1.34
C GLU A 41 17.71 37.74 -2.43
N ASN A 42 18.45 36.69 -2.85
CA ASN A 42 19.53 36.79 -3.82
C ASN A 42 19.14 36.30 -5.23
N GLY A 43 17.86 36.03 -5.49
CA GLY A 43 17.41 35.51 -6.78
C GLY A 43 17.51 36.57 -7.88
N HIS A 44 18.16 36.21 -8.99
CA HIS A 44 18.38 37.12 -10.12
C HIS A 44 17.51 36.73 -11.31
N VAL A 45 17.45 35.45 -11.67
CA VAL A 45 16.73 34.99 -12.88
C VAL A 45 15.23 35.03 -12.66
N SER A 46 14.77 34.53 -11.52
CA SER A 46 13.37 34.57 -11.11
C SER A 46 12.84 36.01 -11.06
N ARG A 47 13.59 36.95 -10.47
CA ARG A 47 13.23 38.37 -10.47
C ARG A 47 13.28 38.98 -11.86
N ALA A 48 14.36 38.81 -12.62
CA ALA A 48 14.48 39.36 -13.97
C ALA A 48 13.38 38.86 -14.92
N PHE A 49 12.96 37.59 -14.82
CA PHE A 49 11.88 37.02 -15.63
C PHE A 49 10.50 37.58 -15.23
N LEU A 50 10.34 38.02 -13.99
CA LEU A 50 9.10 38.62 -13.48
C LEU A 50 9.07 40.12 -13.72
N ASP A 51 10.21 40.80 -13.61
CA ASP A 51 10.39 42.21 -13.94
C ASP A 51 10.17 42.45 -15.44
N LEU A 52 10.56 41.51 -16.30
CA LEU A 52 10.22 41.55 -17.73
C LEU A 52 8.71 41.52 -17.99
N ARG A 53 7.90 41.02 -17.04
CA ARG A 53 6.44 40.96 -17.14
C ARG A 53 5.75 42.22 -16.63
N HIS A 54 6.38 43.02 -15.77
CA HIS A 54 5.89 44.37 -15.44
C HIS A 54 5.82 45.27 -16.69
N LEU A 55 6.61 44.97 -17.73
CA LEU A 55 6.49 45.61 -19.05
C LEU A 55 5.14 45.31 -19.75
N VAL A 56 4.45 44.24 -19.36
CA VAL A 56 3.18 43.78 -19.96
C VAL A 56 1.99 44.00 -19.00
N ASP A 57 2.21 44.48 -17.78
CA ASP A 57 1.19 44.85 -16.77
C ASP A 57 0.20 43.71 -16.41
N ILE A 58 0.64 42.45 -16.52
CA ILE A 58 -0.26 41.29 -16.34
C ILE A 58 -0.20 40.69 -14.93
N ILE A 59 0.99 40.49 -14.33
CA ILE A 59 1.15 39.82 -13.02
C ILE A 59 2.45 40.23 -12.31
N ASP A 60 2.36 40.62 -11.05
CA ASP A 60 3.49 40.91 -10.16
C ASP A 60 4.03 39.63 -9.49
N LEU A 61 5.25 39.68 -8.93
CA LEU A 61 5.90 38.56 -8.22
C LEU A 61 5.00 37.98 -7.10
N GLU A 62 4.28 38.85 -6.39
CA GLU A 62 3.31 38.46 -5.36
C GLU A 62 2.20 37.60 -5.96
N GLY A 63 1.58 38.07 -7.05
CA GLY A 63 0.50 37.35 -7.74
C GLY A 63 0.94 35.98 -8.27
N VAL A 64 2.16 35.87 -8.81
CA VAL A 64 2.73 34.59 -9.26
C VAL A 64 2.95 33.63 -8.09
N SER A 65 3.48 34.12 -6.98
CA SER A 65 3.74 33.33 -5.77
C SER A 65 2.43 32.80 -5.16
N VAL A 66 1.41 33.67 -5.08
CA VAL A 66 0.07 33.33 -4.60
C VAL A 66 -0.64 32.35 -5.54
N PHE A 67 -0.48 32.51 -6.86
CA PHE A 67 -1.00 31.58 -7.86
C PHE A 67 -0.43 30.16 -7.69
N PHE A 68 0.90 30.02 -7.55
CA PHE A 68 1.52 28.71 -7.33
C PHE A 68 1.13 28.11 -5.98
N LEU A 69 1.04 28.91 -4.92
CA LEU A 69 0.47 28.45 -3.65
C LEU A 69 -0.94 27.91 -3.86
N GLY A 70 -1.77 28.61 -4.64
CA GLY A 70 -3.10 28.15 -5.01
C GLY A 70 -3.09 26.78 -5.68
N ILE A 71 -2.24 26.57 -6.69
CA ILE A 71 -2.08 25.25 -7.35
C ILE A 71 -1.74 24.18 -6.33
N PHE A 72 -0.76 24.44 -5.46
CA PHE A 72 -0.34 23.51 -4.43
C PHE A 72 -1.49 23.15 -3.49
N LEU A 73 -2.25 24.15 -3.01
CA LEU A 73 -3.43 23.94 -2.16
C LEU A 73 -4.50 23.12 -2.86
N GLY A 74 -4.78 23.38 -4.14
CA GLY A 74 -5.75 22.62 -4.93
C GLY A 74 -5.40 21.14 -5.06
N LEU A 75 -4.11 20.84 -5.27
CA LEU A 75 -3.59 19.47 -5.30
C LEU A 75 -3.64 18.82 -3.91
N LEU A 76 -3.29 19.57 -2.87
CA LEU A 76 -3.29 19.09 -1.48
C LEU A 76 -4.69 18.75 -0.97
N VAL A 77 -5.71 19.54 -1.36
CA VAL A 77 -7.12 19.24 -1.08
C VAL A 77 -7.51 17.90 -1.71
N LEU A 78 -7.17 17.66 -2.98
CA LEU A 78 -7.46 16.37 -3.62
C LEU A 78 -6.78 15.19 -2.94
N MET A 79 -5.51 15.36 -2.57
CA MET A 79 -4.77 14.33 -1.83
C MET A 79 -5.36 14.06 -0.44
N THR A 80 -5.99 15.07 0.18
CA THR A 80 -6.69 14.92 1.48
C THR A 80 -8.02 14.19 1.32
N ILE A 81 -8.72 14.38 0.20
CA ILE A 81 -9.99 13.70 -0.10
C ILE A 81 -9.74 12.21 -0.42
N ASP A 82 -8.63 11.90 -1.09
CA ASP A 82 -8.20 10.53 -1.41
C ASP A 82 -8.12 9.66 -0.13
N PRO A 83 -8.98 8.62 0.02
CA PRO A 83 -8.98 7.77 1.21
C PRO A 83 -7.62 7.11 1.48
N LYS A 84 -6.85 6.78 0.44
CA LYS A 84 -5.53 6.12 0.59
C LYS A 84 -4.43 7.06 1.03
N LYS A 85 -4.53 8.33 0.62
CA LYS A 85 -3.48 9.34 0.85
C LYS A 85 -3.86 10.39 1.90
N ARG A 86 -5.06 10.30 2.49
CA ARG A 86 -5.65 11.28 3.42
C ARG A 86 -4.70 11.72 4.53
N TRP A 87 -4.06 10.76 5.22
CA TRP A 87 -3.13 11.09 6.30
C TRP A 87 -1.84 11.73 5.83
N GLN A 88 -1.32 11.31 4.67
CA GLN A 88 -0.18 12.00 4.06
C GLN A 88 -0.57 13.43 3.71
N GLY A 89 -1.80 13.66 3.22
CA GLY A 89 -2.38 14.99 3.01
C GLY A 89 -2.42 15.82 4.31
N TYR A 90 -2.95 15.28 5.40
CA TYR A 90 -2.97 15.97 6.70
C TYR A 90 -1.58 16.32 7.23
N LEU A 91 -0.62 15.41 7.10
CA LEU A 91 0.77 15.67 7.49
C LEU A 91 1.40 16.75 6.61
N LEU A 92 1.11 16.77 5.30
CA LEU A 92 1.56 17.85 4.41
C LEU A 92 0.90 19.20 4.73
N TRP A 93 -0.35 19.23 5.20
CA TRP A 93 -0.95 20.47 5.73
C TRP A 93 -0.18 21.01 6.94
N ILE A 94 0.20 20.14 7.88
CA ILE A 94 1.04 20.51 9.02
C ILE A 94 2.40 21.01 8.54
N GLY A 95 3.03 20.28 7.61
CA GLY A 95 4.29 20.68 7.01
C GLY A 95 4.22 22.04 6.31
N LEU A 96 3.13 22.30 5.56
CA LEU A 96 2.87 23.58 4.92
C LEU A 96 2.70 24.70 5.95
N ALA A 97 1.93 24.48 7.02
CA ALA A 97 1.75 25.47 8.08
C ALA A 97 3.09 25.82 8.76
N ILE A 98 3.93 24.83 9.05
CA ILE A 98 5.26 25.02 9.63
C ILE A 98 6.18 25.77 8.66
N ALA A 99 6.20 25.39 7.38
CA ALA A 99 6.99 26.07 6.36
C ALA A 99 6.57 27.54 6.21
N MET A 100 5.26 27.80 6.19
CA MET A 100 4.70 29.15 6.12
C MET A 100 5.06 30.01 7.34
N LEU A 101 4.98 29.46 8.55
CA LEU A 101 5.44 30.15 9.77
C LEU A 101 6.95 30.40 9.74
N GLY A 102 7.73 29.45 9.22
CA GLY A 102 9.18 29.60 9.03
C GLY A 102 9.51 30.76 8.11
N LEU A 103 8.89 30.82 6.92
CA LEU A 103 9.08 31.93 5.98
C LEU A 103 8.61 33.26 6.57
N GLN A 104 7.45 33.27 7.24
CA GLN A 104 6.96 34.47 7.93
C GLN A 104 7.95 34.99 8.97
N SER A 105 8.58 34.10 9.75
CA SER A 105 9.57 34.49 10.76
C SER A 105 10.83 35.12 10.17
N MET A 106 11.14 34.83 8.90
CA MET A 106 12.22 35.44 8.13
C MET A 106 11.80 36.74 7.44
N GLY A 107 10.54 37.18 7.62
CA GLY A 107 10.01 38.34 6.90
C GLY A 107 9.65 38.04 5.44
N LEU A 108 9.54 36.76 5.07
CA LEU A 108 9.35 36.30 3.69
C LEU A 108 7.92 35.79 3.46
N PHE A 109 7.47 35.92 2.21
CA PHE A 109 6.19 35.41 1.72
C PHE A 109 4.96 36.07 2.36
N ILE A 110 4.47 35.63 3.52
CA ILE A 110 3.24 36.15 4.14
C ILE A 110 3.31 37.67 4.39
N PRO A 111 4.40 38.23 4.96
CA PRO A 111 4.50 39.67 5.19
C PRO A 111 4.59 40.49 3.90
N ASN A 112 4.98 39.85 2.80
CA ASN A 112 5.17 40.48 1.49
C ASN A 112 3.99 40.25 0.55
N ILE A 113 2.88 39.68 1.03
CA ILE A 113 1.68 39.45 0.21
C ILE A 113 0.53 40.24 0.83
N GLU A 114 -0.01 41.18 0.09
CA GLU A 114 -1.22 41.87 0.50
C GLU A 114 -2.46 41.02 0.15
N PHE A 115 -2.89 40.17 1.10
CA PHE A 115 -4.07 39.32 0.95
C PHE A 115 -5.40 40.10 0.95
N THR A 116 -5.38 41.40 1.27
CA THR A 116 -6.52 42.29 1.16
C THR A 116 -6.77 42.76 -0.28
N ASP A 117 -5.78 42.62 -1.16
CA ASP A 117 -5.97 42.91 -2.57
C ASP A 117 -6.80 41.82 -3.26
N THR A 118 -7.87 42.26 -3.91
CA THR A 118 -8.74 41.43 -4.73
C THR A 118 -8.01 40.74 -5.89
N ALA A 119 -6.93 41.32 -6.42
CA ALA A 119 -6.15 40.71 -7.50
C ALA A 119 -5.42 39.45 -7.01
N ASN A 120 -4.72 39.54 -5.87
CA ASN A 120 -4.02 38.41 -5.25
C ASN A 120 -4.98 37.28 -4.85
N LEU A 121 -6.13 37.62 -4.28
CA LEU A 121 -7.19 36.62 -4.00
C LEU A 121 -7.72 35.95 -5.27
N GLY A 122 -7.86 36.71 -6.36
CA GLY A 122 -8.20 36.19 -7.68
C GLY A 122 -7.19 35.17 -8.18
N TRP A 123 -5.90 35.51 -8.14
CA TRP A 123 -4.81 34.61 -8.53
C TRP A 123 -4.75 33.35 -7.67
N LEU A 124 -4.96 33.47 -6.36
CA LEU A 124 -5.06 32.32 -5.46
C LEU A 124 -6.19 31.38 -5.89
N GLY A 125 -7.39 31.94 -6.11
CA GLY A 125 -8.57 31.20 -6.52
C GLY A 125 -8.38 30.48 -7.86
N VAL A 126 -7.82 31.17 -8.85
CA VAL A 126 -7.48 30.56 -10.15
C VAL A 126 -6.45 29.45 -9.98
N GLY A 127 -5.42 29.65 -9.16
CA GLY A 127 -4.43 28.64 -8.82
C GLY A 127 -5.07 27.39 -8.21
N VAL A 128 -5.92 27.57 -7.18
CA VAL A 128 -6.64 26.46 -6.52
C VAL A 128 -7.49 25.68 -7.52
N VAL A 129 -8.27 26.38 -8.35
CA VAL A 129 -9.10 25.72 -9.38
C VAL A 129 -8.22 24.97 -10.38
N LEU A 130 -7.12 25.56 -10.85
CA LEU A 130 -6.21 24.91 -11.78
C LEU A 130 -5.56 23.66 -11.17
N GLY A 131 -5.04 23.76 -9.95
CA GLY A 131 -4.44 22.64 -9.22
C GLY A 131 -5.44 21.51 -8.99
N PHE A 132 -6.66 21.86 -8.58
CA PHE A 132 -7.75 20.91 -8.42
C PHE A 132 -8.14 20.24 -9.74
N LEU A 133 -8.24 20.98 -10.85
CA LEU A 133 -8.56 20.39 -12.15
C LEU A 133 -7.41 19.51 -12.69
N ALA A 134 -6.16 19.96 -12.56
CA ALA A 134 -4.98 19.26 -13.02
C ALA A 134 -4.72 17.96 -12.22
N GLY A 135 -4.97 17.98 -10.90
CA GLY A 135 -4.84 16.84 -10.01
C GLY A 135 -5.90 15.75 -10.20
N GLY A 136 -6.90 15.98 -11.04
CA GLY A 136 -7.95 15.01 -11.35
C GLY A 136 -9.31 15.31 -10.71
N GLY A 137 -9.53 16.51 -10.15
CA GLY A 137 -10.80 16.88 -9.50
C GLY A 137 -12.03 16.82 -10.40
N ARG A 138 -11.86 16.78 -11.74
CA ARG A 138 -12.96 16.49 -12.68
C ARG A 138 -13.59 15.11 -12.44
N GLN A 139 -12.82 14.14 -11.94
CA GLN A 139 -13.31 12.79 -11.62
C GLN A 139 -14.28 12.81 -10.43
N LEU A 140 -14.24 13.84 -9.57
CA LEU A 140 -15.21 13.98 -8.48
C LEU A 140 -16.61 14.31 -8.98
N LEU A 141 -16.71 15.00 -10.12
CA LEU A 141 -17.97 15.38 -10.76
C LEU A 141 -18.57 14.27 -11.61
N GLN A 142 -17.78 13.25 -11.96
CA GLN A 142 -18.25 12.08 -12.68
C GLN A 142 -18.89 11.12 -11.68
N ALA A 143 -20.22 10.97 -11.74
CA ALA A 143 -21.00 10.05 -10.91
C ALA A 143 -20.82 8.58 -11.35
N GLU A 144 -19.60 8.16 -11.67
CA GLU A 144 -19.27 6.74 -11.82
C GLU A 144 -19.04 6.16 -10.44
N THR A 145 -19.98 5.32 -10.00
CA THR A 145 -20.24 4.89 -8.63
C THR A 145 -19.51 3.60 -8.20
N ALA A 146 -18.36 3.23 -8.77
CA ALA A 146 -17.77 1.91 -8.44
C ALA A 146 -16.24 1.79 -8.49
N ARG A 147 -15.49 2.90 -8.52
CA ARG A 147 -14.01 2.83 -8.50
C ARG A 147 -13.44 3.76 -7.45
N ALA A 148 -12.51 3.22 -6.65
CA ALA A 148 -11.72 3.93 -5.66
C ALA A 148 -10.99 5.03 -6.41
N ARG A 149 -11.34 6.27 -6.06
CA ARG A 149 -10.80 7.46 -6.69
C ARG A 149 -9.41 7.71 -6.12
N GLU A 150 -8.42 7.11 -6.74
CA GLU A 150 -7.01 7.42 -6.48
C GLU A 150 -6.58 8.63 -7.31
N PHE A 151 -6.24 9.74 -6.65
CA PHE A 151 -5.78 10.96 -7.31
C PHE A 151 -4.26 10.94 -7.50
N ARG A 152 -3.75 9.92 -8.20
CA ARG A 152 -2.29 9.75 -8.44
C ARG A 152 -1.62 10.99 -9.02
N ARG A 153 -2.36 11.76 -9.86
CA ARG A 153 -1.88 13.02 -10.45
C ARG A 153 -1.72 14.13 -9.41
N ALA A 154 -2.56 14.18 -8.37
CA ALA A 154 -2.45 15.18 -7.32
C ALA A 154 -1.15 14.99 -6.51
N SER A 155 -0.90 13.76 -6.07
CA SER A 155 0.34 13.38 -5.36
C SER A 155 1.58 13.64 -6.22
N PHE A 156 1.56 13.23 -7.49
CA PHE A 156 2.67 13.50 -8.42
C PHE A 156 2.87 15.01 -8.65
N GLY A 157 1.79 15.79 -8.78
CA GLY A 157 1.86 17.24 -8.93
C GLY A 157 2.53 17.92 -7.74
N ILE A 158 2.16 17.55 -6.51
CA ILE A 158 2.80 18.05 -5.28
C ILE A 158 4.30 17.73 -5.29
N TYR A 159 4.68 16.49 -5.62
CA TYR A 159 6.08 16.10 -5.72
C TYR A 159 6.85 16.96 -6.73
N VAL A 160 6.31 17.13 -7.95
CA VAL A 160 6.93 17.95 -8.98
C VAL A 160 7.09 19.41 -8.53
N MET A 161 6.08 19.99 -7.87
CA MET A 161 6.17 21.35 -7.35
C MET A 161 7.28 21.49 -6.31
N VAL A 162 7.40 20.55 -5.38
CA VAL A 162 8.47 20.55 -4.37
C VAL A 162 9.85 20.40 -5.04
N VAL A 163 9.97 19.51 -6.04
CA VAL A 163 11.21 19.34 -6.82
C VAL A 163 11.61 20.64 -7.51
N VAL A 164 10.68 21.27 -8.23
CA VAL A 164 10.94 22.52 -8.95
C VAL A 164 11.32 23.64 -7.98
N LEU A 165 10.64 23.74 -6.83
CA LEU A 165 10.95 24.73 -5.81
C LEU A 165 12.38 24.54 -5.25
N ILE A 166 12.76 23.30 -4.92
CA ILE A 166 14.08 22.98 -4.37
C ILE A 166 15.19 23.21 -5.39
N LEU A 167 15.04 22.67 -6.60
CA LEU A 167 16.04 22.82 -7.65
C LEU A 167 16.16 24.27 -8.11
N GLY A 168 15.03 24.96 -8.25
CA GLY A 168 15.00 26.39 -8.56
C GLY A 168 15.74 27.20 -7.50
N SER A 169 15.49 26.93 -6.21
CA SER A 169 16.17 27.63 -5.12
C SER A 169 17.67 27.34 -5.05
N LEU A 170 18.10 26.10 -5.34
CA LEU A 170 19.52 25.76 -5.44
C LEU A 170 20.20 26.54 -6.56
N VAL A 171 19.56 26.62 -7.73
CA VAL A 171 20.09 27.33 -8.89
C VAL A 171 20.16 28.84 -8.60
N GLU A 172 19.09 29.43 -8.07
CA GLU A 172 19.05 30.87 -7.75
C GLU A 172 20.06 31.25 -6.68
N TYR A 173 20.31 30.38 -5.70
CA TYR A 173 21.25 30.68 -4.63
C TYR A 173 22.72 30.48 -5.04
N HIS A 174 23.03 29.42 -5.80
CA HIS A 174 24.41 29.05 -6.11
C HIS A 174 24.92 29.51 -7.47
N VAL A 175 24.04 29.88 -8.41
CA VAL A 175 24.46 30.38 -9.72
C VAL A 175 24.43 31.90 -9.69
N LEU A 176 25.60 32.51 -9.84
CA LEU A 176 25.76 33.95 -9.92
C LEU A 176 25.58 34.37 -11.36
N TYR A 177 24.53 35.15 -11.62
CA TYR A 177 24.24 35.67 -12.94
C TYR A 177 24.81 37.10 -13.06
N PRO A 178 25.44 37.45 -14.20
CA PRO A 178 25.75 38.85 -14.46
C PRO A 178 24.45 39.65 -14.55
N GLU A 179 24.40 40.85 -13.98
CA GLU A 179 23.23 41.73 -14.10
C GLU A 179 23.11 42.22 -15.55
N PHE A 180 22.05 41.83 -16.25
CA PHE A 180 21.79 42.23 -17.64
C PHE A 180 20.67 43.28 -17.76
N ILE A 181 19.88 43.50 -16.71
CA ILE A 181 18.76 44.45 -16.66
C ILE A 181 18.75 45.14 -15.29
N GLU A 182 18.80 46.47 -15.28
CA GLU A 182 18.52 47.29 -14.10
C GLU A 182 17.37 48.26 -14.42
N ILE A 183 16.37 48.30 -13.55
CA ILE A 183 15.24 49.22 -13.66
C ILE A 183 15.54 50.41 -12.74
N SER A 184 15.92 51.54 -13.34
CA SER A 184 16.10 52.79 -12.61
C SER A 184 14.84 53.65 -12.69
N SER A 185 14.78 54.71 -11.87
CA SER A 185 13.70 55.71 -11.93
C SER A 185 13.61 56.44 -13.29
N GLU A 186 14.60 56.28 -14.17
CA GLU A 186 14.66 56.89 -15.50
C GLU A 186 14.27 55.91 -16.64
N GLY A 187 14.06 54.63 -16.35
CA GLY A 187 13.62 53.60 -17.31
C GLY A 187 14.44 52.30 -17.26
N LEU A 188 14.16 51.41 -18.21
CA LEU A 188 14.85 50.13 -18.38
C LEU A 188 16.26 50.36 -18.96
N VAL A 189 17.30 50.12 -18.17
CA VAL A 189 18.69 50.15 -18.64
C VAL A 189 19.13 48.70 -18.85
N VAL A 190 19.28 48.31 -20.12
CA VAL A 190 19.86 47.02 -20.50
C VAL A 190 21.36 47.19 -20.56
N PHE A 191 22.09 46.53 -19.66
CA PHE A 191 23.54 46.54 -19.71
C PHE A 191 24.02 45.62 -20.83
N ALA A 192 24.86 46.16 -21.72
CA ALA A 192 25.63 45.34 -22.64
C ALA A 192 26.71 44.64 -21.81
N VAL A 193 26.49 43.36 -21.48
CA VAL A 193 27.44 42.55 -20.73
C VAL A 193 28.59 42.17 -21.66
N ASP A 194 29.67 42.96 -21.64
CA ASP A 194 30.84 42.76 -22.50
C ASP A 194 31.60 41.44 -22.21
N ASN A 195 31.36 40.81 -21.04
CA ASN A 195 31.79 39.44 -20.71
C ASN A 195 30.83 38.83 -19.66
N PRO A 196 29.87 37.97 -20.05
CA PRO A 196 29.00 37.31 -19.09
C PRO A 196 29.78 36.20 -18.40
N ASP A 197 30.42 36.51 -17.28
CA ASP A 197 31.02 35.50 -16.43
C ASP A 197 29.93 34.94 -15.49
N VAL A 198 29.59 33.67 -15.68
CA VAL A 198 28.66 32.95 -14.81
C VAL A 198 29.47 32.34 -13.68
N GLY A 199 29.32 32.89 -12.48
CA GLY A 199 29.99 32.42 -11.28
C GLY A 199 29.19 31.30 -10.60
N VAL A 200 29.89 30.53 -9.76
CA VAL A 200 29.24 29.59 -8.85
C VAL A 200 29.62 29.97 -7.42
N GLU A 201 28.61 30.27 -6.60
CA GLU A 201 28.80 30.43 -5.17
C GLU A 201 29.01 29.04 -4.55
N THR A 202 30.25 28.79 -4.12
CA THR A 202 30.64 27.48 -3.57
C THR A 202 30.34 27.34 -2.08
N ASP A 203 30.10 28.45 -1.38
CA ASP A 203 29.83 28.40 0.04
C ASP A 203 28.54 27.61 0.33
N GLY A 204 28.64 26.62 1.20
CA GLY A 204 27.52 25.72 1.54
C GLY A 204 26.99 24.84 0.40
N LEU A 205 27.56 24.87 -0.82
CA LEU A 205 27.03 24.15 -1.99
C LEU A 205 26.86 22.65 -1.74
N LEU A 206 27.89 21.98 -1.22
CA LEU A 206 27.84 20.55 -0.92
C LEU A 206 26.78 20.22 0.15
N PHE A 207 26.63 21.08 1.16
CA PHE A 207 25.65 20.89 2.21
C PHE A 207 24.23 21.07 1.67
N ASN A 208 23.96 22.12 0.91
CA ASN A 208 22.66 22.40 0.32
C ASN A 208 22.25 21.32 -0.69
N LEU A 209 23.19 20.85 -1.53
CA LEU A 209 22.97 19.71 -2.42
C LEU A 209 22.65 18.43 -1.64
N GLY A 210 23.40 18.15 -0.57
CA GLY A 210 23.16 16.98 0.29
C GLY A 210 21.77 17.03 0.95
N VAL A 211 21.41 18.15 1.55
CA VAL A 211 20.09 18.37 2.16
C VAL A 211 18.98 18.24 1.11
N ALA A 212 19.12 18.92 -0.03
CA ALA A 212 18.15 18.83 -1.12
C ALA A 212 17.97 17.39 -1.61
N ALA A 213 19.06 16.64 -1.82
CA ALA A 213 18.99 15.25 -2.25
C ALA A 213 18.24 14.38 -1.22
N VAL A 214 18.59 14.49 0.07
CA VAL A 214 17.92 13.73 1.14
C VAL A 214 16.44 14.09 1.21
N VAL A 215 16.09 15.38 1.12
CA VAL A 215 14.70 15.85 1.12
C VAL A 215 13.94 15.31 -0.08
N LEU A 216 14.49 15.40 -1.30
CA LEU A 216 13.81 14.94 -2.51
C LEU A 216 13.56 13.43 -2.48
N VAL A 217 14.51 12.65 -1.98
CA VAL A 217 14.33 11.21 -1.75
C VAL A 217 13.26 10.97 -0.70
N THR A 218 13.29 11.70 0.42
CA THR A 218 12.33 11.53 1.52
C THR A 218 10.91 11.90 1.10
N VAL A 219 10.73 13.04 0.42
CA VAL A 219 9.43 13.51 -0.10
C VAL A 219 8.91 12.53 -1.15
N ARG A 220 9.78 12.03 -2.05
CA ARG A 220 9.39 11.00 -3.02
C ARG A 220 8.86 9.75 -2.32
N GLN A 221 9.62 9.22 -1.35
CA GLN A 221 9.22 8.05 -0.57
C GLN A 221 7.91 8.31 0.19
N PHE A 222 7.78 9.47 0.84
CA PHE A 222 6.59 9.84 1.59
C PHE A 222 5.32 9.96 0.72
N ILE A 223 5.41 10.61 -0.43
CA ILE A 223 4.27 10.82 -1.33
C ILE A 223 3.91 9.54 -2.11
N GLN A 224 4.92 8.78 -2.56
CA GLN A 224 4.72 7.53 -3.33
C GLN A 224 4.42 6.32 -2.44
N TYR A 225 4.52 6.44 -1.11
CA TYR A 225 4.25 5.34 -0.19
C TYR A 225 2.81 4.84 -0.36
N ASP A 226 2.66 3.64 -0.90
CA ASP A 226 1.44 2.84 -0.91
C ASP A 226 1.66 1.62 -0.01
N ALA A 227 0.83 1.48 1.02
CA ALA A 227 0.84 0.30 1.87
C ALA A 227 0.34 -0.91 1.05
N LYS A 228 1.18 -1.94 0.90
CA LYS A 228 0.85 -3.19 0.21
C LYS A 228 1.35 -4.36 1.04
N GLU A 229 0.56 -5.43 1.13
CA GLU A 229 0.99 -6.73 1.64
C GLU A 229 0.72 -7.78 0.58
N ASP A 230 1.73 -8.59 0.27
CA ASP A 230 1.60 -9.75 -0.58
C ASP A 230 1.61 -11.03 0.27
N PHE A 231 0.48 -11.75 0.28
CA PHE A 231 0.33 -13.05 0.90
C PHE A 231 0.41 -14.14 -0.15
N PHE A 232 1.22 -15.16 0.12
CA PHE A 232 1.32 -16.34 -0.74
C PHE A 232 0.91 -17.61 0.02
N VAL A 233 -0.04 -18.34 -0.56
CA VAL A 233 -0.64 -19.52 0.07
C VAL A 233 0.09 -20.78 -0.36
N LEU A 234 0.51 -21.56 0.63
CA LEU A 234 1.15 -22.86 0.47
C LEU A 234 0.32 -23.93 1.17
N GLY A 235 0.26 -25.10 0.55
CA GLY A 235 -0.57 -26.21 1.01
C GLY A 235 -0.14 -27.54 0.37
N PRO A 236 -0.13 -28.65 1.13
CA PRO A 236 0.03 -29.98 0.55
C PRO A 236 -1.07 -30.30 -0.49
N PRO A 237 -0.94 -31.41 -1.22
CA PRO A 237 -2.04 -31.94 -2.02
C PRO A 237 -3.32 -32.08 -1.22
N ALA A 238 -4.45 -31.76 -1.84
CA ALA A 238 -5.79 -31.89 -1.26
C ALA A 238 -6.04 -31.09 0.03
N SER A 239 -5.12 -30.20 0.46
CA SER A 239 -5.30 -29.33 1.62
C SER A 239 -6.36 -28.24 1.43
N GLY A 240 -7.00 -28.18 0.25
CA GLY A 240 -8.05 -27.20 -0.03
C GLY A 240 -7.54 -25.82 -0.46
N LYS A 241 -6.34 -25.69 -1.06
CA LYS A 241 -5.79 -24.41 -1.57
C LYS A 241 -6.78 -23.61 -2.42
N SER A 242 -7.34 -24.24 -3.45
CA SER A 242 -8.25 -23.59 -4.40
C SER A 242 -9.56 -23.17 -3.71
N LEU A 243 -10.12 -24.04 -2.86
CA LEU A 243 -11.28 -23.71 -2.03
C LEU A 243 -10.98 -22.61 -1.00
N PHE A 244 -9.78 -22.56 -0.44
CA PHE A 244 -9.36 -21.50 0.47
C PHE A 244 -9.34 -20.13 -0.24
N LEU A 245 -8.80 -20.05 -1.45
CA LEU A 245 -8.79 -18.83 -2.26
C LEU A 245 -10.22 -18.40 -2.63
N ILE A 246 -11.09 -19.33 -3.03
CA ILE A 246 -12.50 -19.04 -3.34
C ILE A 246 -13.23 -18.53 -2.09
N GLY A 247 -13.04 -19.16 -0.94
CA GLY A 247 -13.70 -18.77 0.31
C GLY A 247 -13.25 -17.38 0.77
N SER A 248 -11.94 -17.12 0.68
CA SER A 248 -11.36 -15.81 0.94
C SER A 248 -11.91 -14.74 -0.01
N TYR A 249 -12.06 -15.06 -1.30
CA TYR A 249 -12.63 -14.13 -2.28
C TYR A 249 -14.11 -13.82 -2.02
N LEU A 250 -14.93 -14.85 -1.72
CA LEU A 250 -16.34 -14.67 -1.39
C LEU A 250 -16.54 -13.86 -0.10
N ALA A 251 -15.72 -14.10 0.91
CA ALA A 251 -15.70 -13.30 2.14
C ALA A 251 -15.31 -11.83 1.84
N ALA A 252 -14.31 -11.60 1.00
CA ALA A 252 -13.92 -10.26 0.57
C ALA A 252 -15.04 -9.53 -0.20
N LEU A 253 -15.82 -10.24 -1.03
CA LEU A 253 -16.98 -9.71 -1.74
C LEU A 253 -18.13 -9.33 -0.81
N ASN A 254 -18.38 -10.12 0.23
CA ASN A 254 -19.47 -9.93 1.19
C ASN A 254 -19.12 -8.94 2.31
N ARG A 255 -17.91 -8.38 2.30
CA ARG A 255 -17.41 -7.52 3.36
C ARG A 255 -18.20 -6.20 3.45
N ASN A 256 -18.41 -5.77 4.69
CA ASN A 256 -19.39 -4.75 5.11
C ASN A 256 -19.48 -3.52 4.17
N PRO A 257 -20.65 -3.26 3.56
CA PRO A 257 -20.86 -2.15 2.63
C PRO A 257 -20.82 -0.76 3.27
N ASN A 258 -20.47 -0.64 4.54
CA ASN A 258 -20.28 0.63 5.23
C ASN A 258 -18.82 1.09 5.29
N ASP A 259 -17.86 0.28 4.82
CA ASP A 259 -16.46 0.68 4.73
C ASP A 259 -16.17 1.32 3.35
N GLU A 260 -16.08 2.65 3.32
CA GLU A 260 -15.86 3.44 2.10
C GLU A 260 -14.57 3.05 1.34
N ALA A 261 -13.54 2.54 2.03
CA ALA A 261 -12.30 2.10 1.41
C ALA A 261 -12.47 0.75 0.68
N THR A 262 -13.27 -0.15 1.28
CA THR A 262 -13.54 -1.50 0.78
C THR A 262 -14.54 -1.48 -0.38
N ASN A 263 -15.60 -0.66 -0.31
CA ASN A 263 -16.64 -0.57 -1.35
C ASN A 263 -16.15 -0.10 -2.72
N ASN A 264 -15.09 0.69 -2.76
CA ASN A 264 -14.68 1.35 -3.98
C ASN A 264 -13.53 0.62 -4.69
N THR A 265 -12.77 -0.25 -4.02
CA THR A 265 -11.59 -0.86 -4.63
C THR A 265 -11.94 -2.19 -5.32
N PRO A 266 -11.74 -2.32 -6.65
CA PRO A 266 -12.03 -3.59 -7.34
C PRO A 266 -11.09 -4.69 -6.86
N LEU A 267 -11.66 -5.88 -6.61
CA LEU A 267 -10.92 -7.02 -6.08
C LEU A 267 -9.90 -7.63 -7.07
N GLN A 268 -9.97 -7.24 -8.35
CA GLN A 268 -9.09 -7.71 -9.45
C GLN A 268 -8.77 -9.22 -9.39
N PRO A 269 -9.79 -10.09 -9.37
CA PRO A 269 -9.55 -11.52 -9.37
C PRO A 269 -8.94 -11.98 -10.70
N SER A 270 -8.04 -12.96 -10.63
CA SER A 270 -7.54 -13.72 -11.77
C SER A 270 -8.68 -14.40 -12.54
N GLN A 271 -8.44 -14.67 -13.84
CA GLN A 271 -9.40 -15.37 -14.69
C GLN A 271 -9.69 -16.78 -14.17
N ASP A 272 -8.65 -17.50 -13.76
CA ASP A 272 -8.74 -18.86 -13.23
C ASP A 272 -9.59 -18.90 -11.95
N LEU A 273 -9.41 -17.93 -11.05
CA LEU A 273 -10.23 -17.83 -9.83
C LEU A 273 -11.70 -17.56 -10.19
N MET A 274 -11.97 -16.68 -11.14
CA MET A 274 -13.34 -16.40 -11.57
C MET A 274 -14.02 -17.61 -12.21
N GLU A 275 -13.30 -18.40 -12.99
CA GLU A 275 -13.80 -19.65 -13.56
C GLU A 275 -14.15 -20.65 -12.46
N MET A 276 -13.29 -20.79 -11.44
CA MET A 276 -13.57 -21.67 -10.30
C MET A 276 -14.78 -21.21 -9.48
N VAL A 277 -14.92 -19.90 -9.25
CA VAL A 277 -16.09 -19.33 -8.55
C VAL A 277 -17.36 -19.59 -9.34
N GLU A 278 -17.35 -19.40 -10.66
CA GLU A 278 -18.49 -19.68 -11.52
C GLU A 278 -18.88 -21.16 -11.49
N ASN A 279 -17.88 -22.07 -11.55
CA ASN A 279 -18.12 -23.50 -11.45
C ASN A 279 -18.70 -23.89 -10.08
N LEU A 280 -18.24 -23.25 -9.00
CA LEU A 280 -18.81 -23.45 -7.66
C LEU A 280 -20.23 -22.89 -7.55
N ASP A 281 -20.64 -21.86 -8.31
CA ASP A 281 -21.98 -21.29 -8.24
C ASP A 281 -23.04 -22.05 -9.08
N ARG A 282 -22.63 -22.89 -10.04
CA ARG A 282 -23.54 -23.70 -10.86
C ARG A 282 -24.33 -24.71 -10.01
N ARG A 283 -25.62 -24.37 -9.77
CA ARG A 283 -26.56 -24.92 -8.77
C ARG A 283 -26.99 -26.40 -8.86
N SER A 284 -26.20 -27.36 -9.35
CA SER A 284 -26.74 -28.74 -9.52
C SER A 284 -25.83 -29.96 -9.26
N SER A 285 -24.63 -29.81 -8.72
CA SER A 285 -23.82 -30.97 -8.27
C SER A 285 -22.81 -30.53 -7.21
N GLY A 286 -22.29 -31.47 -6.41
CA GLY A 286 -21.54 -31.27 -5.16
C GLY A 286 -20.28 -30.39 -5.24
N TRP A 287 -19.14 -30.86 -4.70
CA TRP A 287 -17.87 -30.15 -4.87
C TRP A 287 -17.42 -30.26 -6.34
N ILE A 288 -17.79 -29.31 -7.19
CA ILE A 288 -17.30 -29.24 -8.59
C ILE A 288 -16.04 -28.38 -8.63
N VAL A 289 -15.04 -28.77 -7.85
CA VAL A 289 -13.66 -28.29 -8.06
C VAL A 289 -12.90 -29.53 -8.47
N ASP A 290 -12.81 -29.75 -9.78
CA ASP A 290 -12.02 -30.85 -10.33
C ASP A 290 -10.59 -30.72 -9.80
N ALA A 291 -10.03 -31.82 -9.30
CA ALA A 291 -8.61 -31.86 -8.97
C ALA A 291 -7.81 -31.49 -10.22
N THR A 292 -6.99 -30.45 -10.11
CA THR A 292 -6.23 -29.89 -11.24
C THR A 292 -5.46 -30.98 -11.97
N GLY A 293 -5.65 -31.05 -13.29
CA GLY A 293 -5.05 -32.09 -14.14
C GLY A 293 -3.52 -32.01 -14.13
N GLN A 294 -2.85 -33.14 -14.39
CA GLN A 294 -1.39 -33.16 -14.50
C GLN A 294 -0.91 -32.18 -15.57
N GLY A 295 -0.20 -31.12 -15.17
CA GLY A 295 0.39 -30.11 -16.06
C GLY A 295 -0.45 -28.85 -16.30
N GLU A 296 -1.62 -28.72 -15.68
CA GLU A 296 -2.39 -27.47 -15.71
C GLU A 296 -2.00 -26.61 -14.50
N ILE A 297 -1.47 -25.41 -14.75
CA ILE A 297 -1.11 -24.45 -13.71
C ILE A 297 -2.22 -23.41 -13.67
N LYS A 298 -2.85 -23.24 -12.51
CA LYS A 298 -3.85 -22.19 -12.30
C LYS A 298 -3.29 -21.15 -11.36
N ASP A 299 -3.23 -19.91 -11.83
CA ASP A 299 -2.74 -18.77 -11.05
C ASP A 299 -3.96 -18.13 -10.37
N LEU A 300 -4.10 -18.37 -9.07
CA LEU A 300 -5.23 -17.92 -8.27
C LEU A 300 -4.82 -16.70 -7.45
N GLU A 301 -5.24 -15.52 -7.88
CA GLU A 301 -5.01 -14.28 -7.14
C GLU A 301 -6.26 -13.40 -7.07
N PHE A 302 -6.34 -12.63 -6.00
CA PHE A 302 -7.18 -11.45 -5.88
C PHE A 302 -6.55 -10.46 -4.90
N GLN A 303 -7.04 -9.23 -4.87
CA GLN A 303 -6.62 -8.21 -3.91
C GLN A 303 -7.84 -7.59 -3.24
N TYR A 304 -7.66 -7.06 -2.04
CA TYR A 304 -8.67 -6.25 -1.35
C TYR A 304 -7.98 -5.12 -0.59
N VAL A 305 -8.77 -4.15 -0.12
CA VAL A 305 -8.27 -3.09 0.74
C VAL A 305 -8.73 -3.34 2.16
N HIS A 306 -7.81 -3.20 3.12
CA HIS A 306 -8.13 -3.27 4.53
C HIS A 306 -7.68 -2.01 5.27
N GLY A 307 -8.49 -1.59 6.24
CA GLY A 307 -8.15 -0.51 7.17
C GLY A 307 -8.83 0.82 6.83
N SER A 308 -9.35 1.48 7.87
CA SER A 308 -10.04 2.77 7.74
C SER A 308 -9.08 3.97 7.85
N THR A 309 -8.04 3.83 8.67
CA THR A 309 -7.11 4.92 8.99
C THR A 309 -5.93 4.92 8.02
N PHE A 310 -5.28 3.77 7.82
CA PHE A 310 -4.21 3.61 6.83
C PHE A 310 -4.58 2.42 5.94
N PRO A 311 -5.37 2.65 4.87
CA PRO A 311 -5.80 1.55 4.02
C PRO A 311 -4.60 0.91 3.32
N LYS A 312 -4.53 -0.41 3.38
CA LYS A 312 -3.49 -1.24 2.80
C LYS A 312 -4.08 -2.11 1.69
N ASN A 313 -3.36 -2.23 0.58
CA ASN A 313 -3.71 -3.18 -0.47
C ASN A 313 -3.19 -4.57 -0.04
N VAL A 314 -4.09 -5.48 0.27
CA VAL A 314 -3.75 -6.86 0.60
C VAL A 314 -3.98 -7.72 -0.64
N LYS A 315 -2.92 -8.36 -1.14
CA LYS A 315 -3.00 -9.34 -2.23
C LYS A 315 -2.89 -10.74 -1.64
N ILE A 316 -3.80 -11.63 -2.02
CA ILE A 316 -3.70 -13.05 -1.70
C ILE A 316 -3.52 -13.80 -3.02
N ALA A 317 -2.43 -14.56 -3.11
CA ALA A 317 -2.11 -15.36 -4.27
C ALA A 317 -1.78 -16.80 -3.90
N SER A 318 -2.09 -17.72 -4.80
CA SER A 318 -1.70 -19.12 -4.75
C SER A 318 -1.49 -19.60 -6.17
N ILE A 319 -0.59 -20.55 -6.32
CA ILE A 319 -0.50 -21.36 -7.54
C ILE A 319 -1.12 -22.70 -7.21
N ASP A 320 -1.96 -23.22 -8.09
CA ASP A 320 -2.39 -24.60 -7.97
C ASP A 320 -1.32 -25.52 -8.56
N TYR A 321 -0.74 -26.37 -7.72
CA TYR A 321 0.39 -27.24 -8.06
C TYR A 321 0.21 -28.63 -7.45
N ALA A 322 0.79 -29.63 -8.12
CA ALA A 322 0.88 -31.00 -7.59
C ALA A 322 1.90 -31.09 -6.44
N GLY A 323 1.65 -31.94 -5.44
CA GLY A 323 2.49 -32.00 -4.23
C GLY A 323 3.98 -32.24 -4.43
N GLU A 324 4.35 -32.85 -5.55
CA GLU A 324 5.74 -33.06 -5.93
C GLU A 324 6.56 -31.76 -6.00
N TYR A 325 5.92 -30.64 -6.39
CA TYR A 325 6.60 -29.34 -6.47
C TYR A 325 6.98 -28.81 -5.08
N LEU A 326 6.20 -29.09 -4.05
CA LEU A 326 6.48 -28.63 -2.68
C LEU A 326 7.78 -29.24 -2.13
N SER A 327 8.05 -30.50 -2.48
CA SER A 327 9.26 -31.21 -2.06
C SER A 327 10.55 -30.69 -2.72
N ARG A 328 10.43 -30.11 -3.91
CA ARG A 328 11.57 -29.58 -4.70
C ARG A 328 11.79 -28.08 -4.51
N LEU A 329 10.81 -27.38 -3.95
CA LEU A 329 10.83 -25.94 -3.74
C LEU A 329 12.02 -25.45 -2.90
N PRO A 330 12.41 -26.10 -1.78
CA PRO A 330 13.56 -25.67 -0.99
C PRO A 330 14.88 -25.64 -1.78
N ASP A 331 15.09 -26.63 -2.66
CA ASP A 331 16.32 -26.72 -3.45
C ASP A 331 16.44 -25.54 -4.44
N VAL A 332 15.31 -25.08 -4.97
CA VAL A 332 15.26 -23.91 -5.87
C VAL A 332 15.45 -22.62 -5.09
N LEU A 333 14.78 -22.45 -3.94
CA LEU A 333 14.93 -21.28 -3.07
C LEU A 333 16.37 -21.14 -2.54
N ALA A 334 17.05 -22.25 -2.26
CA ALA A 334 18.44 -22.26 -1.83
C ALA A 334 19.45 -22.01 -2.98
N GLY A 335 18.97 -21.87 -4.23
CA GLY A 335 19.81 -21.73 -5.42
C GLY A 335 20.65 -22.98 -5.74
N ALA A 336 20.23 -24.16 -5.27
CA ALA A 336 20.94 -25.42 -5.49
C ALA A 336 20.69 -26.00 -6.89
N VAL A 337 19.68 -25.50 -7.61
CA VAL A 337 19.32 -25.89 -8.98
C VAL A 337 19.36 -24.67 -9.89
N THR A 338 19.93 -24.84 -11.08
CA THR A 338 19.99 -23.80 -12.12
C THR A 338 18.62 -23.57 -12.76
N GLU A 339 18.28 -22.31 -13.07
CA GLU A 339 17.01 -21.94 -13.69
C GLU A 339 16.75 -22.71 -15.01
N GLU A 340 17.80 -23.02 -15.77
CA GLU A 340 17.71 -23.77 -17.03
C GLU A 340 17.22 -25.23 -16.88
N ASP A 341 17.41 -25.83 -15.69
CA ASP A 341 17.01 -27.22 -15.40
C ASP A 341 15.71 -27.30 -14.57
N THR A 342 15.09 -26.15 -14.31
CA THR A 342 13.92 -26.01 -13.43
C THR A 342 12.65 -25.83 -14.25
N ASP A 343 11.59 -26.55 -13.88
CA ASP A 343 10.28 -26.38 -14.51
C ASP A 343 9.71 -24.97 -14.22
N ASN A 344 9.03 -24.38 -15.20
CA ASN A 344 8.40 -23.07 -15.10
C ASN A 344 7.41 -22.99 -13.93
N THR A 345 6.70 -24.09 -13.63
CA THR A 345 5.79 -24.16 -12.46
C THR A 345 6.55 -23.93 -11.16
N LEU A 346 7.71 -24.59 -11.02
CA LEU A 346 8.52 -24.53 -9.81
C LEU A 346 9.20 -23.16 -9.67
N LEU A 347 9.63 -22.54 -10.79
CA LEU A 347 10.14 -21.17 -10.81
C LEU A 347 9.07 -20.15 -10.39
N ARG A 348 7.83 -20.31 -10.87
CA ARG A 348 6.72 -19.44 -10.45
C ARG A 348 6.37 -19.63 -8.98
N LEU A 349 6.38 -20.86 -8.49
CA LEU A 349 6.16 -21.16 -7.08
C LEU A 349 7.24 -20.54 -6.19
N ALA A 350 8.52 -20.70 -6.58
CA ALA A 350 9.65 -20.06 -5.91
C ALA A 350 9.52 -18.53 -5.92
N GLY A 351 9.24 -17.93 -7.08
CA GLY A 351 9.03 -16.49 -7.19
C GLY A 351 7.84 -15.99 -6.36
N GLY A 352 6.77 -16.78 -6.25
CA GLY A 352 5.62 -16.47 -5.39
C GLY A 352 5.99 -16.47 -3.90
N VAL A 353 6.85 -17.40 -3.48
CA VAL A 353 7.34 -17.49 -2.10
C VAL A 353 8.36 -16.39 -1.77
N GLU A 354 9.30 -16.11 -2.66
CA GLU A 354 10.32 -15.06 -2.48
C GLU A 354 9.75 -13.64 -2.50
N SER A 355 8.66 -13.42 -3.26
CA SER A 355 8.01 -12.10 -3.36
C SER A 355 6.96 -11.84 -2.27
N ALA A 356 6.62 -12.84 -1.45
CA ALA A 356 5.62 -12.69 -0.41
C ALA A 356 6.20 -12.01 0.84
N ASP A 357 5.44 -11.08 1.40
CA ASP A 357 5.73 -10.52 2.73
C ASP A 357 5.38 -11.55 3.82
N THR A 358 4.29 -12.30 3.58
CA THR A 358 3.76 -13.30 4.51
C THR A 358 3.33 -14.58 3.80
N LEU A 359 3.76 -15.74 4.31
CA LEU A 359 3.31 -17.05 3.84
C LEU A 359 2.08 -17.52 4.63
N ILE A 360 1.03 -17.94 3.94
CA ILE A 360 -0.13 -18.62 4.53
C ILE A 360 0.07 -20.13 4.37
N LEU A 361 0.30 -20.84 5.47
CA LEU A 361 0.49 -22.28 5.49
C LEU A 361 -0.82 -22.99 5.84
N LEU A 362 -1.36 -23.75 4.90
CA LEU A 362 -2.58 -24.52 5.10
C LEU A 362 -2.28 -25.85 5.82
N VAL A 363 -3.12 -26.18 6.80
CA VAL A 363 -3.11 -27.46 7.53
C VAL A 363 -4.47 -28.13 7.34
N ASP A 364 -4.45 -29.33 6.77
CA ASP A 364 -5.67 -30.10 6.51
C ASP A 364 -6.19 -30.77 7.80
N THR A 365 -7.28 -30.24 8.31
CA THR A 365 -7.92 -30.73 9.54
C THR A 365 -8.53 -32.12 9.36
N GLU A 366 -9.04 -32.45 8.17
CA GLU A 366 -9.62 -33.76 7.87
C GLU A 366 -8.57 -34.86 7.98
N ARG A 367 -7.39 -34.62 7.39
CA ARG A 367 -6.27 -35.56 7.45
C ARG A 367 -5.77 -35.75 8.88
N HIS A 368 -5.66 -34.65 9.66
CA HIS A 368 -5.32 -34.72 11.08
C HIS A 368 -6.30 -35.63 11.85
N VAL A 369 -7.59 -35.38 11.68
CA VAL A 369 -8.66 -36.11 12.36
C VAL A 369 -8.68 -37.59 11.99
N ASN A 370 -8.39 -37.92 10.74
CA ASN A 370 -8.33 -39.29 10.24
C ASN A 370 -7.01 -40.00 10.60
N GLY A 371 -6.06 -39.32 11.24
CA GLY A 371 -4.73 -39.86 11.57
C GLY A 371 -3.84 -40.07 10.34
N GLU A 372 -4.11 -39.34 9.25
CA GLU A 372 -3.29 -39.34 8.03
C GLU A 372 -2.08 -38.42 8.18
N GLY A 373 -1.06 -38.64 7.33
CA GLY A 373 0.08 -37.72 7.23
C GLY A 373 -0.36 -36.35 6.72
N LEU A 374 0.03 -35.29 7.44
CA LEU A 374 -0.28 -33.91 7.05
C LEU A 374 0.58 -33.40 5.89
N ASP A 375 1.69 -34.07 5.57
CA ASP A 375 2.63 -33.68 4.51
C ASP A 375 3.12 -32.21 4.64
N ILE A 376 3.33 -31.75 5.89
CA ILE A 376 3.81 -30.40 6.23
C ILE A 376 5.31 -30.34 6.52
N LYS A 377 6.06 -31.42 6.24
CA LYS A 377 7.50 -31.48 6.56
C LYS A 377 8.30 -30.50 5.71
N GLU A 378 7.86 -30.32 4.48
CA GLU A 378 8.44 -29.45 3.47
C GLU A 378 8.36 -27.98 3.89
N TYR A 379 7.37 -27.60 4.72
CA TYR A 379 7.27 -26.24 5.26
C TYR A 379 8.51 -25.83 6.04
N PHE A 380 9.08 -26.73 6.85
CA PHE A 380 10.29 -26.42 7.62
C PHE A 380 11.47 -26.09 6.72
N SER A 381 11.63 -26.82 5.61
CA SER A 381 12.69 -26.57 4.64
C SER A 381 12.47 -25.28 3.86
N ILE A 382 11.22 -24.96 3.52
CA ILE A 382 10.87 -23.68 2.89
C ILE A 382 11.17 -22.51 3.83
N LEU A 383 10.71 -22.59 5.09
CA LEU A 383 10.94 -21.56 6.11
C LEU A 383 12.43 -21.36 6.46
N GLN A 384 13.27 -22.40 6.30
CA GLN A 384 14.72 -22.27 6.44
C GLN A 384 15.39 -21.64 5.22
N SER A 385 14.73 -21.65 4.07
CA SER A 385 15.26 -21.12 2.81
C SER A 385 14.81 -19.69 2.53
N VAL A 386 13.83 -19.18 3.27
CA VAL A 386 13.36 -17.79 3.19
C VAL A 386 13.75 -17.01 4.44
N ASP A 387 14.43 -15.88 4.25
CA ASP A 387 14.82 -14.99 5.35
C ASP A 387 13.71 -13.97 5.64
N ASP A 388 13.42 -13.72 6.92
CA ASP A 388 12.53 -12.66 7.42
C ASP A 388 11.06 -12.67 6.92
N THR A 389 10.57 -13.78 6.34
CA THR A 389 9.17 -13.90 5.91
C THR A 389 8.24 -14.21 7.09
N SER A 390 7.15 -13.46 7.22
CA SER A 390 6.14 -13.74 8.26
C SER A 390 5.33 -14.98 7.89
N VAL A 391 4.78 -15.68 8.88
CA VAL A 391 4.03 -16.91 8.62
C VAL A 391 2.69 -16.88 9.34
N PHE A 392 1.65 -17.24 8.63
CA PHE A 392 0.29 -17.37 9.13
C PHE A 392 -0.20 -18.80 8.90
N VAL A 393 -0.71 -19.46 9.94
CA VAL A 393 -1.14 -20.87 9.85
C VAL A 393 -2.66 -20.94 9.82
N VAL A 394 -3.21 -21.60 8.81
CA VAL A 394 -4.66 -21.72 8.60
C VAL A 394 -5.06 -23.19 8.62
N ALA A 395 -6.04 -23.53 9.46
CA ALA A 395 -6.65 -24.85 9.50
C ALA A 395 -7.84 -24.90 8.53
N THR A 396 -7.67 -25.61 7.42
CA THR A 396 -8.71 -25.82 6.40
C THR A 396 -9.56 -27.05 6.72
N LYS A 397 -10.75 -27.13 6.12
CA LYS A 397 -11.74 -28.22 6.37
C LYS A 397 -12.08 -28.36 7.87
N ALA A 398 -12.10 -27.23 8.57
CA ALA A 398 -12.38 -27.19 9.99
C ALA A 398 -13.85 -27.55 10.34
N ASP A 399 -14.73 -27.76 9.35
CA ASP A 399 -16.12 -28.21 9.57
C ASP A 399 -16.19 -29.54 10.33
N ILE A 400 -15.20 -30.41 10.16
CA ILE A 400 -15.11 -31.69 10.88
C ILE A 400 -14.89 -31.47 12.38
N LEU A 401 -14.06 -30.50 12.76
CA LEU A 401 -13.88 -30.12 14.16
C LEU A 401 -15.04 -29.26 14.66
N ALA A 402 -15.73 -28.52 13.79
CA ALA A 402 -16.92 -27.76 14.16
C ALA A 402 -18.06 -28.68 14.61
N ASP A 403 -18.26 -29.82 13.93
CA ASP A 403 -19.23 -30.85 14.34
C ASP A 403 -18.90 -31.40 15.73
N ARG A 404 -17.63 -31.73 16.00
CA ARG A 404 -17.16 -32.20 17.32
C ARG A 404 -17.32 -31.15 18.41
N PHE A 405 -16.94 -29.91 18.12
CA PHE A 405 -17.09 -28.78 19.03
C PHE A 405 -18.55 -28.60 19.44
N ARG A 406 -19.49 -28.70 18.49
CA ARG A 406 -20.92 -28.64 18.80
C ARG A 406 -21.38 -29.80 19.70
N GLU A 407 -20.88 -31.01 19.46
CA GLU A 407 -21.20 -32.19 20.27
C GLU A 407 -20.66 -32.08 21.71
N GLU A 408 -19.46 -31.55 21.88
CA GLU A 408 -18.77 -31.46 23.17
C GLU A 408 -19.20 -30.24 24.00
N GLU A 409 -19.29 -29.06 23.37
CA GLU A 409 -19.54 -27.79 24.05
C GLU A 409 -21.02 -27.36 23.96
N GLY A 410 -21.82 -27.99 23.11
CA GLY A 410 -23.25 -27.70 22.95
C GLY A 410 -23.56 -26.37 22.26
N ILE A 411 -22.57 -25.76 21.59
CA ILE A 411 -22.69 -24.46 20.91
C ILE A 411 -22.21 -24.60 19.46
N GLU A 412 -22.90 -23.95 18.53
CA GLU A 412 -22.47 -23.90 17.13
C GLU A 412 -21.19 -23.08 16.96
N ALA A 413 -20.19 -23.61 16.25
CA ALA A 413 -18.86 -23.00 16.09
C ALA A 413 -18.88 -21.57 15.51
N HIS A 414 -19.83 -21.25 14.64
CA HIS A 414 -19.96 -19.90 14.06
C HIS A 414 -20.50 -18.86 15.04
N LEU A 415 -21.18 -19.27 16.13
CA LEU A 415 -21.68 -18.38 17.17
C LEU A 415 -20.63 -18.07 18.25
N ALA A 416 -19.66 -18.97 18.41
CA ALA A 416 -18.60 -18.91 19.42
C ALA A 416 -17.24 -19.11 18.73
N PHE A 417 -16.93 -18.25 17.76
CA PHE A 417 -15.79 -18.45 16.85
C PHE A 417 -14.43 -18.36 17.56
N ASP A 418 -14.29 -17.50 18.57
CA ASP A 418 -13.03 -17.37 19.33
C ASP A 418 -12.77 -18.62 20.21
N GLU A 419 -13.82 -19.16 20.82
CA GLU A 419 -13.76 -20.44 21.54
C GLU A 419 -13.44 -21.59 20.57
N PHE A 420 -14.05 -21.59 19.39
CA PHE A 420 -13.76 -22.57 18.34
C PHE A 420 -12.32 -22.46 17.80
N LYS A 421 -11.78 -21.25 17.60
CA LYS A 421 -10.37 -21.01 17.23
C LYS A 421 -9.42 -21.60 18.27
N SER A 422 -9.73 -21.40 19.56
CA SER A 422 -8.99 -21.98 20.67
C SER A 422 -9.07 -23.50 20.70
N TYR A 423 -10.26 -24.06 20.45
CA TYR A 423 -10.50 -25.49 20.35
C TYR A 423 -9.68 -26.13 19.24
N VAL A 424 -9.76 -25.61 18.02
CA VAL A 424 -9.01 -26.11 16.85
C VAL A 424 -7.50 -26.02 17.08
N SER A 425 -7.03 -24.91 17.64
CA SER A 425 -5.62 -24.75 17.99
C SER A 425 -5.15 -25.82 18.97
N ARG A 426 -5.94 -26.13 20.01
CA ARG A 426 -5.63 -27.18 20.99
C ARG A 426 -5.60 -28.56 20.34
N GLU A 427 -6.58 -28.88 19.49
CA GLU A 427 -6.67 -30.19 18.83
C GLU A 427 -5.52 -30.43 17.85
N LEU A 428 -5.16 -29.44 17.02
CA LEU A 428 -4.07 -29.58 16.06
C LEU A 428 -2.70 -29.64 16.74
N ARG A 429 -2.49 -28.91 17.84
CA ARG A 429 -1.24 -28.95 18.62
C ARG A 429 -0.97 -30.29 19.32
N GLN A 430 -1.94 -31.20 19.35
CA GLN A 430 -1.67 -32.58 19.77
C GLN A 430 -0.73 -33.31 18.78
N SER A 431 -0.65 -32.85 17.53
CA SER A 431 0.34 -33.33 16.56
C SER A 431 1.69 -32.67 16.80
N GLU A 432 2.74 -33.48 17.04
CA GLU A 432 4.11 -32.98 17.20
C GLU A 432 4.59 -32.16 16.00
N GLN A 433 4.12 -32.48 14.79
CA GLN A 433 4.49 -31.74 13.58
C GLN A 433 3.91 -30.33 13.58
N VAL A 434 2.64 -30.17 13.98
CA VAL A 434 1.99 -28.86 14.04
C VAL A 434 2.57 -28.02 15.17
N GLU A 435 2.77 -28.60 16.36
CA GLU A 435 3.38 -27.88 17.49
C GLU A 435 4.81 -27.42 17.16
N SER A 436 5.58 -28.24 16.43
CA SER A 436 6.90 -27.85 15.95
C SER A 436 6.85 -26.71 14.92
N LEU A 437 5.86 -26.70 14.03
CA LEU A 437 5.64 -25.62 13.06
C LEU A 437 5.35 -24.32 13.79
N ILE A 438 4.38 -24.33 14.70
CA ILE A 438 3.97 -23.14 15.47
C ILE A 438 5.14 -22.56 16.28
N ARG A 439 5.99 -23.41 16.87
CA ARG A 439 7.17 -22.96 17.60
C ARG A 439 8.25 -22.30 16.73
N GLN A 440 8.30 -22.62 15.43
CA GLN A 440 9.25 -22.02 14.49
C GLN A 440 8.68 -20.77 13.81
N THR A 441 7.36 -20.62 13.77
CA THR A 441 6.69 -19.44 13.23
C THR A 441 6.54 -18.34 14.27
N THR A 442 6.43 -17.10 13.82
CA THR A 442 6.03 -15.96 14.67
C THR A 442 4.54 -15.97 15.02
N SER A 443 3.72 -16.78 14.33
CA SER A 443 2.29 -16.92 14.64
C SER A 443 2.08 -17.72 15.93
N THR A 444 1.27 -17.16 16.82
CA THR A 444 0.83 -17.80 18.07
C THR A 444 -0.45 -18.61 17.91
N GLU A 445 -1.20 -18.42 16.82
CA GLU A 445 -2.56 -18.92 16.67
C GLU A 445 -2.78 -19.62 15.31
N ILE A 446 -3.63 -20.64 15.32
CA ILE A 446 -4.06 -21.33 14.10
C ILE A 446 -5.48 -20.84 13.79
N HIS A 447 -5.67 -20.31 12.58
CA HIS A 447 -6.95 -19.75 12.19
C HIS A 447 -7.82 -20.77 11.46
N PRO A 448 -8.97 -21.21 12.01
CA PRO A 448 -9.82 -22.18 11.33
C PRO A 448 -10.69 -21.53 10.26
N VAL A 449 -10.76 -22.17 9.10
CA VAL A 449 -11.67 -21.79 8.01
C VAL A 449 -12.34 -23.02 7.42
N TYR A 450 -13.62 -22.87 7.11
CA TYR A 450 -14.39 -23.96 6.51
C TYR A 450 -15.62 -23.46 5.76
N TYR A 451 -16.16 -24.32 4.92
CA TYR A 451 -17.47 -24.16 4.34
C TYR A 451 -18.47 -24.92 5.18
N GLN A 452 -19.63 -24.34 5.46
CA GLN A 452 -20.68 -25.08 6.13
C GLN A 452 -21.18 -26.19 5.19
N THR A 453 -21.13 -27.44 5.64
CA THR A 453 -21.51 -28.61 4.83
C THR A 453 -22.75 -29.30 5.41
N ARG A 454 -23.45 -30.02 4.55
CA ARG A 454 -24.51 -30.98 4.92
C ARG A 454 -24.26 -32.30 4.21
N VAL A 455 -24.75 -33.39 4.79
CA VAL A 455 -24.70 -34.70 4.14
C VAL A 455 -25.89 -34.81 3.17
N ASN A 456 -25.62 -35.20 1.92
CA ASN A 456 -26.66 -35.46 0.92
C ASN A 456 -27.24 -36.89 1.06
N ASP A 457 -28.21 -37.25 0.21
CA ASP A 457 -28.85 -38.57 0.24
C ASP A 457 -27.88 -39.72 -0.09
N ASP A 458 -26.75 -39.43 -0.75
CA ASP A 458 -25.70 -40.38 -1.10
C ASP A 458 -24.65 -40.58 0.02
N GLY A 459 -24.75 -39.79 1.12
CA GLY A 459 -23.80 -39.83 2.23
C GLY A 459 -22.59 -38.91 2.06
N ASP A 460 -22.53 -38.15 0.98
CA ASP A 460 -21.44 -37.21 0.69
C ASP A 460 -21.68 -35.84 1.35
N ARG A 461 -20.60 -35.21 1.82
CA ARG A 461 -20.63 -33.82 2.31
C ARG A 461 -20.68 -32.86 1.12
N VAL A 462 -21.75 -32.06 1.06
CA VAL A 462 -21.96 -31.01 0.07
C VAL A 462 -22.07 -29.64 0.74
N PRO A 463 -21.62 -28.55 0.11
CA PRO A 463 -21.69 -27.22 0.71
C PRO A 463 -23.15 -26.78 0.89
N MET A 464 -23.43 -26.18 2.04
CA MET A 464 -24.67 -25.45 2.30
C MET A 464 -24.61 -24.10 1.58
N ARG A 465 -25.76 -23.70 1.04
CA ARG A 465 -25.94 -22.44 0.33
C ARG A 465 -26.98 -21.60 1.04
N ASP A 466 -26.77 -20.29 1.03
CA ASP A 466 -27.69 -19.31 1.58
C ASP A 466 -28.90 -19.06 0.64
N GLU A 467 -29.77 -18.12 1.01
CA GLU A 467 -30.94 -17.74 0.21
C GLU A 467 -30.59 -17.17 -1.18
N THR A 468 -29.36 -16.68 -1.36
CA THR A 468 -28.85 -16.16 -2.64
C THR A 468 -28.29 -17.27 -3.54
N GLY A 469 -28.08 -18.48 -2.99
CA GLY A 469 -27.44 -19.61 -3.66
C GLY A 469 -25.91 -19.62 -3.50
N SER A 470 -25.36 -18.67 -2.76
CA SER A 470 -23.93 -18.58 -2.46
C SER A 470 -23.56 -19.59 -1.38
N VAL A 471 -22.36 -20.16 -1.47
CA VAL A 471 -21.84 -21.09 -0.45
C VAL A 471 -21.57 -20.36 0.86
N MET A 472 -21.87 -21.00 1.99
CA MET A 472 -21.67 -20.42 3.31
C MET A 472 -20.24 -20.67 3.81
N THR A 473 -19.47 -19.60 4.00
CA THR A 473 -18.08 -19.62 4.47
C THR A 473 -17.99 -19.14 5.92
N ILE A 474 -17.26 -19.86 6.78
CA ILE A 474 -17.03 -19.50 8.18
C ILE A 474 -15.53 -19.31 8.44
N GLY A 475 -15.19 -18.26 9.20
CA GLY A 475 -13.82 -17.94 9.60
C GLY A 475 -13.03 -17.10 8.60
N PHE A 476 -13.47 -17.03 7.34
CA PHE A 476 -12.79 -16.26 6.29
C PHE A 476 -12.87 -14.75 6.53
N ASP A 477 -13.98 -14.21 7.04
CA ASP A 477 -14.08 -12.77 7.35
C ASP A 477 -13.08 -12.34 8.42
N GLN A 478 -12.98 -13.15 9.49
CA GLN A 478 -12.03 -12.95 10.58
C GLN A 478 -10.60 -13.09 10.07
N LEU A 479 -10.34 -14.05 9.17
CA LEU A 479 -9.03 -14.23 8.55
C LEU A 479 -8.62 -12.97 7.77
N LEU A 480 -9.48 -12.47 6.89
CA LEU A 480 -9.19 -11.28 6.08
C LEU A 480 -9.07 -10.01 6.93
N GLU A 481 -9.60 -10.00 8.15
CA GLU A 481 -9.35 -8.95 9.14
C GLU A 481 -7.96 -9.10 9.75
N GLU A 482 -7.58 -10.31 10.13
CA GLU A 482 -6.27 -10.60 10.71
C GLU A 482 -5.13 -10.35 9.71
N LEU A 483 -5.29 -10.79 8.44
CA LEU A 483 -4.34 -10.53 7.35
C LEU A 483 -4.25 -9.05 6.95
N GLY A 484 -5.22 -8.22 7.35
CA GLY A 484 -5.22 -6.80 7.00
C GLY A 484 -4.65 -5.88 8.07
N ARG A 485 -4.47 -6.37 9.31
CA ARG A 485 -4.02 -5.59 10.47
C ARG A 485 -2.52 -5.31 10.40
#